data_AF-A0A800EZH2-F1
#
_entry.id   AF-A0A800EZH2-F1
#
_cell.length_a   1.000
_cell.length_b   1.000
_cell.length_c   1.000
_cell.angle_alpha   90.00
_cell.angle_beta   90.00
_cell.angle_gamma   90.00
#
_symmetry.space_group_name_H-M   'P 1'
#
loop_
_entity.id
_entity.type
_entity.pdbx_description
1 polymer ?
#
loop_
_entity_poly.entity_id
_entity_poly.type
_entity_poly.pdbx_seq_one_letter_code
_entity_poly.pdbx_strand_id
1 'polypeptide(L)'
;EIDPSVNEVWRAKVWELQDPRRDPICPLEPRHEWSHVNSVDVNADGDVLFSCRNNSRVGIISRSSGELTWSYGQPETFHQHNATWLENGNVQIFDNGMHRFGMPRSRVIEVNPKTNEIVWEYTATPDTQFLSAHISGAQRLPNGNTLVCEGASGRLFETTKDREIVWEWVNPIVETVRGGPSTSIFRAHKYGPYHPAFADHALEPRRYMELNRLHGLGGPRGPGFRGRGFGG
;
A
#
# COMPACT_ATOMS: atom_id res chain seq x y z
N GLU A 1 18.16 0.15 -10.98
CA GLU A 1 17.37 0.10 -12.23
C GLU A 1 18.14 -0.73 -13.24
N ILE A 2 17.43 -1.58 -13.95
CA ILE A 2 17.97 -2.41 -15.01
C ILE A 2 17.23 -2.12 -16.31
N ASP A 3 17.94 -2.14 -17.43
CA ASP A 3 17.32 -2.04 -18.75
C ASP A 3 16.68 -3.39 -19.16
N PRO A 4 15.92 -3.45 -20.28
CA PRO A 4 15.37 -4.72 -20.78
C PRO A 4 16.42 -5.77 -21.20
N SER A 5 17.68 -5.37 -21.37
CA SER A 5 18.81 -6.28 -21.62
C SER A 5 19.50 -6.73 -20.33
N VAL A 6 18.93 -6.39 -19.16
CA VAL A 6 19.40 -6.76 -17.83
C VAL A 6 20.74 -6.09 -17.45
N ASN A 7 21.08 -4.97 -18.09
CA ASN A 7 22.22 -4.16 -17.66
C ASN A 7 21.81 -3.22 -16.52
N GLU A 8 22.68 -3.06 -15.52
CA GLU A 8 22.49 -2.01 -14.52
C GLU A 8 22.72 -0.64 -15.14
N VAL A 9 21.69 0.20 -15.12
CA VAL A 9 21.77 1.58 -15.65
C VAL A 9 21.84 2.63 -14.54
N TRP A 10 21.42 2.28 -13.32
CA TRP A 10 21.49 3.16 -12.17
C TRP A 10 21.33 2.39 -10.86
N ARG A 11 22.00 2.86 -9.81
CA ARG A 11 21.98 2.26 -8.47
C ARG A 11 21.91 3.33 -7.40
N ALA A 12 21.01 3.15 -6.46
CA ALA A 12 21.03 3.83 -5.17
C ALA A 12 21.14 2.80 -4.05
N LYS A 13 21.83 3.19 -2.98
CA LYS A 13 22.06 2.37 -1.81
C LYS A 13 21.49 3.09 -0.59
N VAL A 14 20.29 2.69 -0.19
CA VAL A 14 19.53 3.39 0.85
C VAL A 14 20.31 3.47 2.19
N TRP A 15 21.20 2.53 2.47
CA TRP A 15 22.05 2.54 3.67
C TRP A 15 23.18 3.59 3.62
N GLU A 16 23.57 4.08 2.45
CA GLU A 16 24.52 5.19 2.30
C GLU A 16 23.82 6.55 2.43
N LEU A 17 22.48 6.57 2.34
CA LEU A 17 21.64 7.77 2.37
C LEU A 17 20.96 8.02 3.72
N GLN A 18 21.09 7.09 4.68
CA GLN A 18 20.52 7.16 6.03
C GLN A 18 21.62 7.03 7.10
N ASP A 19 21.36 7.43 8.34
CA ASP A 19 22.29 7.26 9.47
C ASP A 19 21.64 6.37 10.56
N PRO A 20 22.21 5.21 10.94
CA PRO A 20 21.61 4.33 11.95
C PRO A 20 21.35 4.97 13.32
N ARG A 21 22.00 6.09 13.64
CA ARG A 21 21.76 6.85 14.88
C ARG A 21 20.59 7.81 14.74
N ARG A 22 20.34 8.35 13.54
CA ARG A 22 19.24 9.28 13.25
C ARG A 22 17.97 8.55 12.78
N ASP A 23 18.17 7.42 12.12
CA ASP A 23 17.17 6.52 11.55
C ASP A 23 17.30 5.12 12.18
N PRO A 24 17.21 5.02 13.52
CA PRO A 24 17.41 3.76 14.22
C PRO A 24 16.32 2.76 13.83
N ILE A 25 16.68 1.48 13.88
CA ILE A 25 15.69 0.39 13.87
C ILE A 25 14.73 0.61 15.04
N CYS A 26 13.43 0.43 14.82
CA CYS A 26 12.43 0.39 15.88
C CYS A 26 12.94 -0.50 17.03
N PRO A 27 12.89 -0.06 18.30
CA PRO A 27 13.43 -0.82 19.43
C PRO A 27 12.88 -2.24 19.56
N LEU A 28 11.66 -2.47 19.08
CA LEU A 28 10.94 -3.75 19.16
C LEU A 28 11.16 -4.68 17.93
N GLU A 29 11.84 -4.21 16.88
CA GLU A 29 12.13 -5.04 15.71
C GLU A 29 13.44 -5.84 15.89
N PRO A 30 13.54 -7.05 15.32
CA PRO A 30 14.78 -7.81 15.29
C PRO A 30 15.94 -7.04 14.62
N ARG A 31 17.18 -7.37 14.99
CA ARG A 31 18.39 -6.68 14.49
C ARG A 31 19.06 -7.35 13.28
N HIS A 32 18.38 -8.31 12.64
CA HIS A 32 18.95 -9.03 11.48
C HIS A 32 18.88 -8.22 10.17
N GLU A 33 18.10 -7.14 10.14
CA GLU A 33 17.97 -6.23 9.01
C GLU A 33 17.70 -4.80 9.51
N TRP A 34 18.22 -3.78 8.80
CA TRP A 34 18.09 -2.39 9.25
C TRP A 34 16.84 -1.70 8.70
N SER A 35 16.73 -1.56 7.37
CA SER A 35 15.71 -0.71 6.75
C SER A 35 14.42 -1.45 6.43
N HIS A 36 14.54 -2.68 5.91
CA HIS A 36 13.43 -3.45 5.34
C HIS A 36 12.65 -2.61 4.30
N VAL A 37 13.31 -2.34 3.17
CA VAL A 37 12.68 -1.60 2.05
C VAL A 37 11.55 -2.44 1.47
N ASN A 38 10.33 -1.90 1.43
CA ASN A 38 9.11 -2.65 1.06
C ASN A 38 8.33 -2.04 -0.12
N SER A 39 8.74 -0.86 -0.59
CA SER A 39 8.19 -0.26 -1.80
C SER A 39 9.17 0.75 -2.39
N VAL A 40 9.08 0.87 -3.70
CA VAL A 40 9.73 1.87 -4.53
C VAL A 40 8.69 2.37 -5.53
N ASP A 41 8.69 3.67 -5.80
CA ASP A 41 7.90 4.31 -6.85
C ASP A 41 8.72 5.41 -7.53
N VAL A 42 8.43 5.72 -8.79
CA VAL A 42 9.24 6.64 -9.61
C VAL A 42 8.33 7.65 -10.30
N ASN A 43 8.64 8.93 -10.16
CA ASN A 43 7.88 9.99 -10.84
C ASN A 43 8.40 10.24 -12.27
N ALA A 44 7.80 11.20 -12.98
CA ALA A 44 8.17 11.54 -14.36
C ALA A 44 9.60 12.10 -14.49
N ASP A 45 10.15 12.69 -13.43
CA ASP A 45 11.53 13.21 -13.39
C ASP A 45 12.56 12.09 -13.10
N GLY A 46 12.08 10.88 -12.81
CA GLY A 46 12.89 9.72 -12.44
C GLY A 46 13.23 9.65 -10.95
N ASP A 47 12.78 10.61 -10.15
CA ASP A 47 13.05 10.63 -8.71
C ASP A 47 12.39 9.42 -8.03
N VAL A 48 13.15 8.80 -7.14
CA VAL A 48 12.82 7.50 -6.55
C VAL A 48 12.29 7.71 -5.14
N LEU A 49 10.99 7.45 -4.95
CA LEU A 49 10.35 7.34 -3.66
C LEU A 49 10.55 5.92 -3.11
N PHE A 50 10.94 5.77 -1.85
CA PHE A 50 11.09 4.48 -1.20
C PHE A 50 10.48 4.48 0.20
N SER A 51 10.14 3.28 0.70
CA SER A 51 9.68 3.08 2.09
C SER A 51 10.48 1.98 2.78
N CYS A 52 10.97 2.29 3.97
CA CYS A 52 11.70 1.43 4.89
C CYS A 52 10.83 1.19 6.15
N ARG A 53 10.42 -0.07 6.33
CA ARG A 53 9.52 -0.47 7.42
C ARG A 53 10.19 -0.34 8.78
N ASN A 54 11.39 -0.91 8.94
CA ASN A 54 11.93 -1.22 10.27
C ASN A 54 12.47 0.00 11.01
N ASN A 55 12.82 1.06 10.28
CA ASN A 55 13.17 2.36 10.85
C ASN A 55 12.05 3.40 10.67
N SER A 56 10.90 3.00 10.12
CA SER A 56 9.73 3.87 9.90
C SER A 56 10.11 5.14 9.13
N ARG A 57 10.71 4.95 7.95
CA ARG A 57 11.17 6.02 7.06
C ARG A 57 10.65 5.85 5.63
N VAL A 58 10.16 6.95 5.07
CA VAL A 58 9.89 7.13 3.65
C VAL A 58 10.83 8.23 3.15
N GLY A 59 11.40 8.09 1.96
CA GLY A 59 12.30 9.10 1.43
C GLY A 59 12.26 9.22 -0.08
N ILE A 60 12.72 10.36 -0.60
CA ILE A 60 12.84 10.63 -2.04
C ILE A 60 14.32 10.78 -2.36
N ILE A 61 14.79 10.05 -3.37
CA ILE A 61 16.13 10.13 -3.92
C ILE A 61 16.03 10.87 -5.25
N SER A 62 16.76 11.96 -5.41
CA SER A 62 16.79 12.62 -6.71
C SER A 62 17.51 11.75 -7.73
N ARG A 63 16.91 11.59 -8.91
CA ARG A 63 17.53 10.82 -9.99
C ARG A 63 18.86 11.40 -10.44
N SER A 64 18.91 12.72 -10.52
CA SER A 64 20.02 13.46 -11.11
C SER A 64 21.25 13.52 -10.20
N SER A 65 21.06 13.73 -8.90
CA SER A 65 22.16 13.82 -7.93
C SER A 65 22.43 12.52 -7.18
N GLY A 66 21.45 11.62 -7.08
CA GLY A 66 21.51 10.44 -6.21
C GLY A 66 21.37 10.76 -4.71
N GLU A 67 21.06 12.01 -4.37
CA GLU A 67 20.94 12.46 -2.98
C GLU A 67 19.53 12.24 -2.42
N LEU A 68 19.45 12.05 -1.09
CA LEU A 68 18.18 12.04 -0.37
C LEU A 68 17.65 13.48 -0.24
N THR A 69 16.60 13.82 -0.98
CA THR A 69 16.03 15.18 -1.00
C THR A 69 14.88 15.36 -0.03
N TRP A 70 14.30 14.27 0.46
CA TRP A 70 13.22 14.29 1.45
C TRP A 70 13.23 13.03 2.31
N SER A 71 12.87 13.18 3.59
CA SER A 71 12.72 12.08 4.55
C SER A 71 11.53 12.38 5.46
N TYR A 72 10.68 11.37 5.66
CA TYR A 72 9.47 11.45 6.45
C TYR A 72 9.26 10.15 7.23
N GLY A 73 8.69 10.23 8.42
CA GLY A 73 8.63 9.08 9.30
C GLY A 73 8.21 9.41 10.71
N GLN A 74 8.69 8.63 11.68
CA GLN A 74 8.47 8.93 13.11
C GLN A 74 8.76 10.41 13.44
N PRO A 75 7.90 11.06 14.26
CA PRO A 75 6.80 10.46 15.03
C PRO A 75 5.48 10.28 14.26
N GLU A 76 5.41 10.59 12.97
CA GLU A 76 4.14 10.64 12.23
C GLU A 76 3.67 9.28 11.70
N THR A 77 4.58 8.43 11.21
CA THR A 77 4.27 7.10 10.66
C THR A 77 5.09 6.00 11.31
N PHE A 78 4.56 4.77 11.32
CA PHE A 78 5.20 3.63 11.95
C PHE A 78 5.04 2.35 11.12
N HIS A 79 6.16 1.70 10.77
CA HIS A 79 6.19 0.45 10.01
C HIS A 79 5.40 0.48 8.70
N GLN A 80 5.37 1.63 8.05
CA GLN A 80 4.56 1.91 6.87
C GLN A 80 4.96 1.07 5.65
N HIS A 81 4.00 0.88 4.75
CA HIS A 81 4.15 0.18 3.48
C HIS A 81 3.63 1.05 2.33
N ASN A 82 4.05 0.69 1.12
CA ASN A 82 3.50 1.18 -0.13
C ASN A 82 3.42 2.71 -0.22
N ALA A 83 4.56 3.38 -0.09
CA ALA A 83 4.67 4.79 -0.44
C ALA A 83 4.58 4.92 -1.98
N THR A 84 3.72 5.80 -2.48
CA THR A 84 3.52 6.06 -3.92
C THR A 84 3.34 7.54 -4.20
N TRP A 85 3.74 7.97 -5.39
CA TRP A 85 3.49 9.31 -5.89
C TRP A 85 2.03 9.48 -6.28
N LEU A 86 1.50 10.68 -6.03
CA LEU A 86 0.25 11.15 -6.60
C LEU A 86 0.53 12.18 -7.70
N GLU A 87 -0.42 12.36 -8.62
CA GLU A 87 -0.29 13.29 -9.76
C GLU A 87 -0.02 14.74 -9.34
N ASN A 88 -0.47 15.14 -8.14
CA ASN A 88 -0.23 16.47 -7.58
C ASN A 88 1.17 16.64 -6.94
N GLY A 89 2.01 15.61 -6.98
CA GLY A 89 3.33 15.59 -6.35
C GLY A 89 3.33 15.25 -4.85
N ASN A 90 2.16 14.97 -4.26
CA ASN A 90 2.07 14.45 -2.90
C ASN A 90 2.45 12.96 -2.87
N VAL A 91 2.65 12.46 -1.65
CA VAL A 91 2.99 11.06 -1.39
C VAL A 91 1.84 10.39 -0.65
N GLN A 92 1.30 9.31 -1.20
CA GLN A 92 0.37 8.42 -0.51
C GLN A 92 1.14 7.34 0.24
N ILE A 93 0.78 7.08 1.50
CA ILE A 93 1.45 6.10 2.38
C ILE A 93 0.39 5.25 3.07
N PHE A 94 0.58 3.93 3.09
CA PHE A 94 -0.15 3.04 4.00
C PHE A 94 0.63 2.96 5.32
N ASP A 95 0.18 3.67 6.34
CA ASP A 95 0.77 3.66 7.68
C ASP A 95 0.21 2.48 8.48
N ASN A 96 0.97 1.38 8.58
CA ASN A 96 0.53 0.18 9.31
C ASN A 96 0.35 0.46 10.82
N GLY A 97 1.13 1.39 11.37
CA GLY A 97 1.00 1.88 12.74
C GLY A 97 1.46 0.91 13.84
N MET A 98 2.19 -0.15 13.49
CA MET A 98 2.76 -1.05 14.49
C MET A 98 3.78 -0.32 15.37
N HIS A 99 3.82 -0.66 16.66
CA HIS A 99 4.73 -0.04 17.65
C HIS A 99 4.65 1.49 17.73
N ARG A 100 3.55 2.09 17.25
CA ARG A 100 3.29 3.52 17.44
C ARG A 100 3.08 3.86 18.91
N PHE A 101 3.16 5.13 19.25
CA PHE A 101 2.76 5.60 20.57
C PHE A 101 1.25 5.41 20.76
N GLY A 102 0.86 4.69 21.81
CA GLY A 102 -0.54 4.34 22.09
C GLY A 102 -1.01 3.08 21.38
N MET A 103 -2.32 2.97 21.17
CA MET A 103 -2.92 1.79 20.55
C MET A 103 -2.53 1.68 19.06
N PRO A 104 -2.11 0.48 18.59
CA PRO A 104 -1.90 0.22 17.17
C PRO A 104 -3.18 0.44 16.36
N ARG A 105 -3.03 1.13 15.24
CA ARG A 105 -4.07 1.36 14.23
C ARG A 105 -3.39 1.59 12.89
N SER A 106 -4.03 1.20 11.80
CA SER A 106 -3.57 1.57 10.46
C SER A 106 -4.26 2.82 9.94
N ARG A 107 -3.61 3.47 8.98
CA ARG A 107 -4.14 4.61 8.24
C ARG A 107 -3.67 4.58 6.80
N VAL A 108 -4.40 5.28 5.95
CA VAL A 108 -3.87 5.73 4.65
C VAL A 108 -3.75 7.25 4.73
N ILE A 109 -2.57 7.78 4.47
CA ILE A 109 -2.31 9.23 4.53
C ILE A 109 -1.81 9.74 3.18
N GLU A 110 -2.09 11.01 2.90
CA GLU A 110 -1.50 11.78 1.81
C GLU A 110 -0.66 12.90 2.43
N VAL A 111 0.63 12.91 2.13
CA VAL A 111 1.61 13.85 2.69
C VAL A 111 2.08 14.79 1.59
N ASN A 112 2.10 16.09 1.87
CA ASN A 112 2.75 17.06 1.01
C ASN A 112 4.25 17.12 1.35
N PRO A 113 5.17 16.65 0.48
CA PRO A 113 6.60 16.61 0.80
C PRO A 113 7.23 18.02 0.91
N LYS A 114 6.56 19.07 0.44
CA LYS A 114 7.04 20.46 0.55
C LYS A 114 6.76 21.07 1.92
N THR A 115 5.68 20.64 2.59
CA THR A 115 5.26 21.19 3.90
C THR A 115 5.35 20.19 5.04
N ASN A 116 5.53 18.90 4.73
CA ASN A 116 5.44 17.76 5.66
C ASN A 116 4.07 17.58 6.32
N GLU A 117 3.03 18.21 5.77
CA GLU A 117 1.67 18.11 6.32
C GLU A 117 0.93 16.90 5.75
N ILE A 118 0.17 16.23 6.62
CA ILE A 118 -0.83 15.25 6.21
C ILE A 118 -2.05 16.03 5.71
N VAL A 119 -2.26 16.06 4.39
CA VAL A 119 -3.35 16.81 3.75
C VAL A 119 -4.62 15.99 3.57
N TRP A 120 -4.53 14.67 3.69
CA TRP A 120 -5.67 13.76 3.73
C TRP A 120 -5.33 12.52 4.55
N GLU A 121 -6.31 11.99 5.27
CA GLU A 121 -6.18 10.79 6.09
C GLU A 121 -7.47 9.97 6.02
N TYR A 122 -7.32 8.65 5.92
CA TYR A 122 -8.36 7.68 6.19
C TYR A 122 -8.02 6.84 7.43
N THR A 123 -9.00 6.74 8.32
CA THR A 123 -9.05 5.86 9.50
C THR A 123 -10.42 5.19 9.57
N ALA A 124 -10.53 4.08 10.28
CA ALA A 124 -11.84 3.59 10.71
C ALA A 124 -12.39 4.39 11.90
N THR A 125 -13.68 4.21 12.19
CA THR A 125 -14.32 4.71 13.41
C THR A 125 -15.07 3.55 14.09
N PRO A 126 -14.61 3.06 15.26
CA PRO A 126 -13.37 3.43 15.95
C PRO A 126 -12.12 3.03 15.14
N ASP A 127 -11.01 3.71 15.38
CA ASP A 127 -9.76 3.53 14.63
C ASP A 127 -9.17 2.12 14.74
N THR A 128 -9.42 1.44 15.85
CA THR A 128 -9.03 0.04 16.09
C THR A 128 -9.70 -0.97 15.16
N GLN A 129 -10.74 -0.60 14.41
CA GLN A 129 -11.35 -1.46 13.39
C GLN A 129 -10.56 -1.50 12.07
N PHE A 130 -9.49 -0.72 11.95
CA PHE A 130 -8.57 -0.79 10.83
C PHE A 130 -7.16 -0.99 11.35
N LEU A 131 -6.67 -2.22 11.24
CA LEU A 131 -5.32 -2.57 11.63
C LEU A 131 -4.80 -3.70 10.75
N SER A 132 -3.76 -3.38 9.98
CA SER A 132 -2.98 -4.35 9.25
C SER A 132 -1.52 -4.23 9.66
N ALA A 133 -1.06 -5.15 10.51
CA ALA A 133 0.25 -5.05 11.17
C ALA A 133 1.47 -5.19 10.23
N HIS A 134 1.25 -5.66 9.01
CA HIS A 134 2.29 -5.88 7.99
C HIS A 134 1.65 -5.86 6.60
N ILE A 135 2.48 -5.96 5.55
CA ILE A 135 2.07 -5.96 4.13
C ILE A 135 1.14 -4.78 3.85
N SER A 136 0.17 -4.92 2.94
CA SER A 136 -0.85 -3.89 2.64
C SER A 136 -0.41 -2.85 1.62
N GLY A 137 -1.37 -2.02 1.24
CA GLY A 137 -1.15 -0.94 0.29
C GLY A 137 -2.39 -0.11 0.06
N ALA A 138 -2.20 1.02 -0.61
CA ALA A 138 -3.26 1.89 -1.06
C ALA A 138 -2.97 2.37 -2.48
N GLN A 139 -4.02 2.60 -3.26
CA GLN A 139 -3.93 3.13 -4.60
C GLN A 139 -5.02 4.19 -4.80
N ARG A 140 -4.61 5.45 -4.99
CA ARG A 140 -5.49 6.51 -5.50
C ARG A 140 -5.92 6.14 -6.93
N LEU A 141 -7.22 6.16 -7.16
CA LEU A 141 -7.86 5.82 -8.44
C LEU A 141 -8.16 7.10 -9.24
N PRO A 142 -8.34 7.00 -10.58
CA PRO A 142 -8.63 8.16 -11.43
C PRO A 142 -9.91 8.94 -11.07
N ASN A 143 -10.90 8.28 -10.48
CA ASN A 143 -12.13 8.93 -9.98
C ASN A 143 -11.90 9.70 -8.65
N GLY A 144 -10.70 9.66 -8.10
CA GLY A 144 -10.34 10.28 -6.83
C GLY A 144 -10.58 9.41 -5.58
N ASN A 145 -11.21 8.23 -5.72
CA ASN A 145 -11.33 7.27 -4.63
C ASN A 145 -9.99 6.59 -4.35
N THR A 146 -9.87 5.94 -3.21
CA THR A 146 -8.69 5.16 -2.84
C THR A 146 -9.07 3.69 -2.64
N LEU A 147 -8.49 2.80 -3.43
CA LEU A 147 -8.51 1.37 -3.12
C LEU A 147 -7.51 1.12 -1.99
N VAL A 148 -7.95 0.43 -0.95
CA VAL A 148 -7.14 0.05 0.20
C VAL A 148 -7.09 -1.48 0.29
N CYS A 149 -5.88 -2.01 0.42
CA CYS A 149 -5.62 -3.41 0.70
C CYS A 149 -5.23 -3.54 2.17
N GLU A 150 -6.18 -3.89 3.05
CA GLU A 150 -5.91 -4.29 4.42
C GLU A 150 -5.35 -5.73 4.41
N GLY A 151 -4.06 -5.84 4.12
CA GLY A 151 -3.46 -7.09 3.68
C GLY A 151 -3.49 -8.19 4.74
N ALA A 152 -3.27 -7.88 6.02
CA ALA A 152 -3.20 -8.88 7.08
C ALA A 152 -4.53 -9.62 7.26
N SER A 153 -5.66 -8.89 7.21
CA SER A 153 -7.02 -9.46 7.31
C SER A 153 -7.53 -10.05 6.00
N GLY A 154 -6.90 -9.72 4.86
CA GLY A 154 -7.34 -10.11 3.53
C GLY A 154 -8.53 -9.29 3.03
N ARG A 155 -8.76 -8.10 3.59
CA ARG A 155 -9.86 -7.20 3.19
C ARG A 155 -9.37 -6.15 2.19
N LEU A 156 -10.13 -5.97 1.12
CA LEU A 156 -9.97 -4.89 0.16
C LEU A 156 -11.19 -3.98 0.27
N PHE A 157 -11.01 -2.67 0.25
CA PHE A 157 -12.14 -1.73 0.22
C PHE A 157 -11.80 -0.47 -0.57
N GLU A 158 -12.80 0.16 -1.17
CA GLU A 158 -12.67 1.44 -1.85
C GLU A 158 -13.34 2.53 -1.01
N THR A 159 -12.59 3.59 -0.71
CA THR A 159 -13.06 4.73 0.06
C THR A 159 -13.07 6.01 -0.77
N THR A 160 -14.09 6.85 -0.59
CA THR A 160 -14.18 8.17 -1.23
C THR A 160 -13.22 9.17 -0.60
N LYS A 161 -13.08 10.36 -1.19
CA LYS A 161 -12.34 11.48 -0.57
C LYS A 161 -12.94 11.90 0.76
N ASP A 162 -14.25 11.78 0.90
CA ASP A 162 -15.01 12.04 2.13
C ASP A 162 -14.99 10.87 3.12
N ARG A 163 -14.16 9.84 2.83
CA ARG A 163 -13.85 8.70 3.72
C ARG A 163 -15.00 7.70 3.86
N GLU A 164 -15.91 7.67 2.89
CA GLU A 164 -16.99 6.69 2.84
C GLU A 164 -16.54 5.42 2.09
N ILE A 165 -16.73 4.26 2.70
CA ILE A 165 -16.51 2.98 2.02
C ILE A 165 -17.67 2.72 1.04
N VAL A 166 -17.36 2.65 -0.25
CA VAL A 166 -18.34 2.45 -1.34
C VAL A 166 -18.29 1.04 -1.92
N TRP A 167 -17.21 0.32 -1.68
CA TRP A 167 -17.04 -1.08 -2.10
C TRP A 167 -16.15 -1.81 -1.11
N GLU A 168 -16.43 -3.09 -0.89
CA GLU A 168 -15.67 -3.96 0.01
C GLU A 168 -15.69 -5.40 -0.49
N TRP A 169 -14.53 -6.06 -0.36
CA TRP A 169 -14.32 -7.46 -0.60
C TRP A 169 -13.40 -8.07 0.45
N VAL A 170 -13.66 -9.32 0.84
CA VAL A 170 -12.85 -10.07 1.80
C VAL A 170 -12.45 -11.38 1.15
N ASN A 171 -11.16 -11.71 1.23
CA ASN A 171 -10.62 -12.93 0.64
C ASN A 171 -11.25 -14.19 1.27
N PRO A 172 -12.01 -14.98 0.50
CA PRO A 172 -12.63 -16.21 0.99
C PRO A 172 -11.68 -17.42 0.94
N ILE A 173 -10.48 -17.26 0.38
CA ILE A 173 -9.50 -18.34 0.23
C ILE A 173 -8.58 -18.33 1.45
N VAL A 174 -8.63 -19.43 2.20
CA VAL A 174 -7.79 -19.65 3.39
C VAL A 174 -6.67 -20.61 3.05
N GLU A 175 -5.44 -20.16 3.20
CA GLU A 175 -4.24 -20.96 3.01
C GLU A 175 -3.56 -21.25 4.36
N THR A 176 -2.66 -22.23 4.40
CA THR A 176 -1.84 -22.49 5.59
C THR A 176 -0.47 -21.81 5.45
N VAL A 177 -0.24 -20.76 6.23
CA VAL A 177 1.01 -20.02 6.26
C VAL A 177 1.63 -20.15 7.65
N ARG A 178 2.89 -20.59 7.71
CA ARG A 178 3.63 -20.80 8.98
C ARG A 178 2.86 -21.66 10.01
N GLY A 179 2.08 -22.64 9.52
CA GLY A 179 1.32 -23.57 10.36
C GLY A 179 -0.05 -23.05 10.84
N GLY A 180 -0.48 -21.86 10.42
CA GLY A 180 -1.81 -21.32 10.74
C GLY A 180 -2.60 -20.90 9.49
N PRO A 181 -3.94 -20.78 9.60
CA PRO A 181 -4.77 -20.27 8.51
C PRO A 181 -4.46 -18.79 8.24
N SER A 182 -4.45 -18.40 6.97
CA SER A 182 -4.22 -17.03 6.52
C SER A 182 -5.08 -16.74 5.29
N THR A 183 -5.67 -15.55 5.28
CA THR A 183 -6.35 -14.95 4.11
C THR A 183 -5.54 -13.79 3.52
N SER A 184 -4.29 -13.64 3.95
CA SER A 184 -3.55 -12.40 3.77
C SER A 184 -3.26 -12.11 2.30
N ILE A 185 -3.35 -10.83 1.94
CA ILE A 185 -3.08 -10.33 0.60
C ILE A 185 -1.90 -9.37 0.68
N PHE A 186 -0.84 -9.65 -0.06
CA PHE A 186 0.36 -8.79 -0.03
C PHE A 186 0.04 -7.36 -0.48
N ARG A 187 -0.58 -7.21 -1.65
CA ARG A 187 -1.00 -5.93 -2.26
C ARG A 187 -2.11 -6.18 -3.28
N ALA A 188 -2.92 -5.16 -3.55
CA ALA A 188 -3.92 -5.17 -4.62
C ALA A 188 -3.82 -3.89 -5.46
N HIS A 189 -4.08 -4.03 -6.76
CA HIS A 189 -4.21 -2.93 -7.70
C HIS A 189 -5.54 -3.06 -8.45
N LYS A 190 -6.21 -1.93 -8.68
CA LYS A 190 -7.44 -1.87 -9.48
C LYS A 190 -7.15 -1.19 -10.81
N TYR A 191 -7.50 -1.89 -11.88
CA TYR A 191 -7.37 -1.41 -13.24
C TYR A 191 -8.76 -1.11 -13.81
N GLY A 192 -8.85 -0.09 -14.66
CA GLY A 192 -10.08 0.20 -15.40
C GLY A 192 -10.40 -0.93 -16.40
N PRO A 193 -11.67 -1.08 -16.81
CA PRO A 193 -12.09 -2.14 -17.74
C PRO A 193 -11.43 -2.02 -19.13
N TYR A 194 -10.95 -0.83 -19.49
CA TYR A 194 -10.26 -0.55 -20.75
C TYR A 194 -8.74 -0.44 -20.61
N HIS A 195 -8.17 -0.92 -19.51
CA HIS A 195 -6.72 -0.88 -19.32
C HIS A 195 -6.01 -1.66 -20.45
N PRO A 196 -4.93 -1.13 -21.05
CA PRO A 196 -4.28 -1.77 -22.21
C PRO A 196 -3.84 -3.21 -21.97
N ALA A 197 -3.51 -3.56 -20.72
CA ALA A 197 -3.19 -4.93 -20.33
C ALA A 197 -4.33 -5.95 -20.55
N PHE A 198 -5.55 -5.50 -20.84
CA PHE A 198 -6.70 -6.36 -21.13
C PHE A 198 -7.14 -6.34 -22.59
N ALA A 199 -6.52 -5.55 -23.47
CA ALA A 199 -7.00 -5.31 -24.84
C ALA A 199 -7.21 -6.61 -25.64
N ASP A 200 -6.35 -7.61 -25.44
CA ASP A 200 -6.39 -8.90 -26.13
C ASP A 200 -6.87 -10.06 -25.22
N HIS A 201 -7.42 -9.75 -24.05
CA HIS A 201 -7.85 -10.75 -23.07
C HIS A 201 -9.36 -10.71 -22.83
N ALA A 202 -10.05 -11.80 -23.17
CA ALA A 202 -11.44 -12.01 -22.78
C ALA A 202 -11.54 -12.25 -21.26
N LEU A 203 -12.04 -11.25 -20.52
CA LEU A 203 -12.30 -11.33 -19.09
C LEU A 203 -13.66 -12.01 -18.82
N GLU A 204 -13.75 -13.30 -19.15
CA GLU A 204 -14.97 -14.10 -19.01
C GLU A 204 -15.08 -14.69 -17.60
N PRO A 205 -16.00 -14.22 -16.73
CA PRO A 205 -16.17 -14.79 -15.38
C PRO A 205 -16.50 -16.28 -15.42
N ARG A 206 -17.07 -16.74 -16.55
CA ARG A 206 -17.43 -18.13 -16.77
C ARG A 206 -16.23 -19.09 -16.75
N ARG A 207 -15.04 -18.61 -17.12
CA ARG A 207 -13.81 -19.41 -17.08
C ARG A 207 -13.43 -19.88 -15.67
N TYR A 208 -13.92 -19.17 -14.66
CA TYR A 208 -13.65 -19.46 -13.25
C TYR A 208 -14.92 -19.87 -12.49
N MET A 209 -15.96 -20.38 -13.17
CA MET A 209 -17.24 -20.72 -12.51
C MET A 209 -17.08 -21.67 -11.33
N GLU A 210 -16.23 -22.69 -11.43
CA GLU A 210 -16.07 -23.64 -10.34
C GLU A 210 -15.38 -23.02 -9.12
N LEU A 211 -14.34 -22.23 -9.34
CA LEU A 211 -13.67 -21.45 -8.29
C LEU A 211 -14.63 -20.42 -7.69
N ASN A 212 -15.38 -19.72 -8.52
CA ASN A 212 -16.39 -18.76 -8.09
C ASN A 212 -17.52 -19.43 -7.30
N ARG A 213 -17.92 -20.66 -7.67
CA ARG A 213 -18.93 -21.44 -6.95
C ARG A 213 -18.39 -21.90 -5.60
N LEU A 214 -17.18 -22.47 -5.58
CA LEU A 214 -16.52 -22.99 -4.38
C LEU A 214 -16.35 -21.91 -3.31
N HIS A 215 -16.08 -20.67 -3.74
CA HIS A 215 -15.82 -19.54 -2.85
C HIS A 215 -16.95 -18.49 -2.80
N GLY A 216 -18.11 -18.78 -3.42
CA GLY A 216 -19.28 -17.89 -3.41
C GLY A 216 -19.12 -16.56 -4.19
N LEU A 217 -18.12 -16.43 -5.07
CA LEU A 217 -17.79 -15.19 -5.80
C LEU A 217 -18.72 -14.88 -6.99
N GLY A 218 -19.66 -15.77 -7.34
CA GLY A 218 -20.44 -15.68 -8.58
C GLY A 218 -21.73 -14.84 -8.56
N GLY A 219 -22.07 -14.17 -7.45
CA GLY A 219 -23.36 -13.46 -7.31
C GLY A 219 -23.25 -11.98 -6.94
N PRO A 220 -24.27 -11.14 -7.23
CA PRO A 220 -24.30 -9.72 -6.86
C PRO A 220 -24.33 -9.46 -5.34
N ARG A 221 -24.35 -10.53 -4.52
CA ARG A 221 -24.27 -10.55 -3.05
C ARG A 221 -23.41 -11.72 -2.55
N GLY A 222 -22.40 -12.15 -3.30
CA GLY A 222 -21.42 -13.12 -2.81
C GLY A 222 -20.79 -12.63 -1.50
N PRO A 223 -20.27 -13.53 -0.63
CA PRO A 223 -19.72 -13.15 0.68
C PRO A 223 -18.56 -12.14 0.62
N GLY A 224 -18.04 -11.84 -0.58
CA GLY A 224 -17.05 -10.81 -0.86
C GLY A 224 -17.54 -9.55 -1.57
N PHE A 225 -18.84 -9.30 -1.78
CA PHE A 225 -19.29 -8.02 -2.36
C PHE A 225 -20.31 -7.35 -1.44
N ARG A 226 -19.86 -6.31 -0.72
CA ARG A 226 -20.75 -5.38 -0.01
C ARG A 226 -20.62 -4.01 -0.64
N GLY A 227 -21.39 -3.76 -1.70
CA GLY A 227 -21.62 -2.42 -2.25
C GLY A 227 -23.03 -1.96 -1.89
N ARG A 228 -23.20 -0.70 -1.46
CA ARG A 228 -24.53 -0.08 -1.51
C ARG A 228 -24.84 0.16 -2.99
N GLY A 229 -25.82 -0.55 -3.53
CA GLY A 229 -26.28 -0.31 -4.89
C GLY A 229 -26.78 1.12 -5.01
N PHE A 230 -26.23 1.89 -5.96
CA PHE A 230 -26.90 3.07 -6.47
C PHE A 230 -28.15 2.58 -7.21
N GLY A 231 -29.31 2.75 -6.60
CA GLY A 231 -30.59 2.55 -7.26
C GLY A 231 -31.00 3.82 -7.99
N GLY A 232 -31.37 3.65 -9.27
CA GLY A 232 -32.37 4.45 -9.99
C GLY A 232 -32.08 5.92 -10.23
#